data_AF-A0A5N5NQ28-F1
#
_entry.id   AF-A0A5N5NQ28-F1
#
_cell.length_a   1.000
_cell.length_b   1.000
_cell.length_c   1.000
_cell.angle_alpha   90.00
_cell.angle_beta   90.00
_cell.angle_gamma   90.00
#
_symmetry.space_group_name_H-M   'P 1'
#
loop_
_entity.id
_entity.type
_entity.pdbx_description
1 polymer ?
#
loop_
_entity_poly.entity_id
_entity_poly.type
_entity_poly.pdbx_seq_one_letter_code
_entity_poly.pdbx_strand_id
1 'polypeptide(L)'
;MNCFQAGSADHHIHDYDLRNVSQPLHVFSGYRKAVSYVKFLSNNELASASTDSTLRSWDDISKPVAWHRFGSPEMDDSDEDGESYFISVFCWKSDSPTMLTANSQGMIEVLVFAA
;
A
#
# COMPACT_ATOMS: atom_id res chain seq x y z
N MET A 1 -18.05 0.57 10.92
CA MET A 1 -17.45 1.90 10.67
C MET A 1 -17.90 2.35 9.29
N ASN A 2 -18.16 3.64 9.07
CA ASN A 2 -18.53 4.18 7.75
C ASN A 2 -17.39 5.08 7.26
N CYS A 3 -16.22 4.48 7.05
CA CYS A 3 -14.99 5.20 6.70
C CYS A 3 -14.56 4.87 5.27
N PHE A 4 -13.88 5.81 4.61
CA PHE A 4 -13.22 5.60 3.32
C PHE A 4 -11.75 5.97 3.43
N GLN A 5 -10.90 5.18 2.77
CA GLN A 5 -9.47 5.40 2.70
C GLN A 5 -9.05 5.80 1.29
N ALA A 6 -8.11 6.72 1.21
CA ALA A 6 -7.50 7.16 -0.04
C ALA A 6 -5.97 7.17 0.08
N GLY A 7 -5.29 6.56 -0.88
CA GLY A 7 -3.86 6.78 -1.10
C GLY A 7 -3.67 8.08 -1.88
N SER A 8 -2.63 8.84 -1.54
CA SER A 8 -2.34 10.14 -2.15
C SER A 8 -0.92 10.22 -2.71
N ALA A 9 -0.74 11.15 -3.65
CA ALA A 9 0.57 11.50 -4.22
C ALA A 9 1.47 12.22 -3.21
N ASP A 10 0.94 12.67 -2.06
CA ASP A 10 1.71 13.22 -0.94
C ASP A 10 2.40 12.14 -0.07
N HIS A 11 2.35 10.87 -0.49
CA HIS A 11 2.95 9.71 0.17
C HIS A 11 2.21 9.25 1.44
N HIS A 12 0.97 9.68 1.64
CA HIS A 12 0.14 9.31 2.77
C HIS A 12 -1.12 8.54 2.36
N ILE A 13 -1.65 7.80 3.33
CA ILE A 13 -3.02 7.28 3.29
C ILE A 13 -3.87 8.14 4.20
N HIS A 14 -5.03 8.54 3.71
CA HIS A 14 -5.99 9.35 4.44
C HIS A 14 -7.23 8.50 4.71
N ASP A 15 -7.63 8.40 5.98
CA ASP A 15 -8.89 7.77 6.39
C ASP A 15 -9.90 8.84 6.80
N TYR A 16 -11.12 8.76 6.27
CA TYR A 16 -12.17 9.75 6.48
C TYR A 16 -13.42 9.09 7.05
N ASP A 17 -14.03 9.71 8.06
CA ASP A 17 -15.41 9.40 8.44
C ASP A 17 -16.36 10.02 7.41
N LEU A 18 -17.21 9.23 6.79
CA LEU A 18 -18.20 9.76 5.84
C LEU A 18 -19.21 10.70 6.48
N ARG A 19 -19.36 10.69 7.81
CA ARG A 19 -20.20 11.64 8.54
C ARG A 19 -19.53 13.01 8.68
N ASN A 20 -18.20 13.08 8.55
CA ASN A 20 -17.43 14.32 8.61
C ASN A 20 -16.17 14.22 7.76
N VAL A 21 -16.31 14.50 6.46
CA VAL A 21 -15.23 14.42 5.47
C VAL A 21 -14.35 15.68 5.41
N SER A 22 -14.58 16.66 6.29
CA SER A 22 -13.84 17.94 6.27
C SER A 22 -12.36 17.79 6.66
N GLN A 23 -12.05 16.76 7.45
CA GLN A 23 -10.69 16.44 7.88
C GLN A 23 -10.54 14.92 8.01
N PRO A 24 -9.33 14.38 7.72
CA PRO A 24 -9.08 12.97 7.92
C PRO A 24 -9.15 12.63 9.41
N LEU A 25 -9.72 11.46 9.73
CA LEU A 25 -9.61 10.86 11.06
C LEU A 25 -8.17 10.48 11.34
N HIS A 26 -7.53 9.86 10.35
CA HIS A 26 -6.22 9.26 10.46
C HIS A 26 -5.40 9.52 9.18
N VAL A 27 -4.10 9.72 9.37
CA VAL A 27 -3.14 9.90 8.27
C VAL A 27 -1.97 8.96 8.50
N PHE A 28 -1.82 7.98 7.62
CA PHE A 28 -0.74 7.00 7.69
C PHE A 28 0.43 7.49 6.85
N SER A 29 1.61 7.59 7.46
CA SER A 29 2.83 8.10 6.83
C SER A 29 3.92 7.03 6.78
N GLY A 30 4.93 7.25 5.93
CA GLY A 30 6.16 6.44 5.90
C GLY A 30 6.49 5.82 4.56
N TYR A 31 5.66 5.98 3.54
CA TYR A 31 6.03 5.70 2.15
C TYR A 31 7.02 6.77 1.63
N ARG A 32 7.86 6.38 0.68
CA ARG A 32 8.84 7.29 0.04
C ARG A 32 8.29 7.95 -1.23
N LYS A 33 7.28 7.34 -1.85
CA LYS A 33 6.62 7.79 -3.08
C LYS A 33 5.09 7.68 -2.95
N ALA A 34 4.37 8.06 -4.00
CA ALA A 34 2.92 8.08 -4.06
C ALA A 34 2.29 6.73 -3.71
N VAL A 35 1.25 6.76 -2.88
CA VAL A 35 0.43 5.59 -2.57
C VAL A 35 -0.55 5.37 -3.70
N SER A 36 -0.38 4.28 -4.43
CA SER A 36 -1.20 3.94 -5.61
C SER A 36 -2.44 3.14 -5.26
N TYR A 37 -2.46 2.50 -4.09
CA TYR A 37 -3.59 1.67 -3.69
C TYR A 37 -3.76 1.52 -2.18
N VAL A 38 -5.01 1.38 -1.76
CA VAL A 38 -5.41 1.09 -0.37
C VAL A 38 -6.64 0.19 -0.38
N LYS A 39 -6.69 -0.79 0.53
CA LYS A 39 -7.83 -1.68 0.75
C LYS A 39 -7.96 -2.03 2.23
N PHE A 40 -9.21 -2.02 2.72
CA PHE A 40 -9.57 -2.59 4.00
C PHE A 40 -9.48 -4.12 3.98
N LEU A 41 -8.75 -4.68 4.95
CA LEU A 41 -8.72 -6.12 5.22
C LEU A 41 -9.75 -6.47 6.29
N SER A 42 -9.83 -5.65 7.33
CA SER A 42 -10.80 -5.76 8.43
C SER A 42 -11.19 -4.35 8.90
N ASN A 43 -11.85 -4.24 10.07
CA ASN A 43 -12.25 -2.92 10.61
C ASN A 43 -11.04 -2.05 11.00
N ASN A 44 -9.93 -2.69 11.39
CA ASN A 44 -8.73 -2.01 11.87
C ASN A 44 -7.51 -2.29 11.01
N GLU A 45 -7.60 -3.25 10.09
CA GLU A 45 -6.49 -3.61 9.22
C GLU A 45 -6.71 -3.13 7.79
N LEU A 46 -5.63 -2.63 7.20
CA LEU A 46 -5.59 -2.25 5.80
C LEU A 46 -4.31 -2.72 5.14
N ALA A 47 -4.39 -2.92 3.83
CA ALA A 47 -3.25 -3.15 2.95
C ALA A 47 -3.13 -1.98 1.97
N SER A 48 -1.89 -1.61 1.67
CA SER A 48 -1.62 -0.52 0.74
C SER A 48 -0.38 -0.79 -0.10
N ALA A 49 -0.33 -0.20 -1.29
CA ALA A 49 0.77 -0.30 -2.23
C ALA A 49 1.25 1.08 -2.66
N SER A 50 2.55 1.21 -2.91
CA SER A 50 3.18 2.46 -3.30
C SER A 50 4.05 2.28 -4.55
N THR A 51 4.25 3.39 -5.24
CA THR A 51 5.18 3.50 -6.36
C THR A 51 6.65 3.42 -5.93
N ASP A 52 6.93 3.36 -4.61
CA ASP A 52 8.25 3.01 -4.04
C ASP A 52 8.54 1.51 -4.01
N SER A 53 7.76 0.73 -4.78
CA SER A 53 7.88 -0.72 -4.90
C SER A 53 7.55 -1.48 -3.61
N THR A 54 6.97 -0.84 -2.60
CA THR A 54 6.58 -1.50 -1.35
C THR A 54 5.07 -1.68 -1.21
N LEU A 55 4.68 -2.81 -0.62
CA LEU A 55 3.35 -2.99 -0.03
C LEU A 55 3.48 -3.04 1.47
N ARG A 56 2.46 -2.54 2.18
CA ARG A 56 2.42 -2.50 3.63
C ARG A 56 1.07 -2.98 4.14
N SER A 57 1.08 -3.66 5.27
CA SER A 57 -0.10 -3.91 6.09
C SER A 57 -0.05 -3.03 7.34
N TRP A 58 -1.21 -2.67 7.86
CA TRP A 58 -1.38 -1.82 9.03
C TRP A 58 -2.48 -2.45 9.89
N ASP A 59 -2.28 -2.51 11.21
CA ASP A 59 -3.23 -3.00 12.23
C ASP A 59 -3.49 -1.90 13.30
N ASP A 60 -2.93 -0.71 13.08
CA ASP A 60 -3.16 0.50 13.87
C ASP A 60 -2.91 1.75 13.01
N ILE A 61 -3.44 2.88 13.47
CA ILE A 61 -3.50 4.20 12.82
C ILE A 61 -2.13 4.76 12.43
N SER A 62 -1.03 4.28 13.02
CA SER A 62 0.26 4.99 12.99
C SER A 62 1.46 4.21 12.48
N LYS A 63 1.42 2.87 12.41
CA LYS A 63 2.61 2.08 12.07
C LYS A 63 2.30 0.87 11.18
N PRO A 64 3.13 0.63 10.14
CA PRO A 64 2.98 -0.58 9.35
C PRO A 64 3.41 -1.78 10.19
N VAL A 65 2.61 -2.84 10.13
CA VAL A 65 2.83 -4.10 10.86
C VAL A 65 3.81 -4.97 10.11
N ALA A 66 3.66 -5.03 8.79
CA ALA A 66 4.58 -5.71 7.89
C ALA A 66 4.66 -4.95 6.57
N TRP A 67 5.74 -5.18 5.85
CA TRP A 67 5.89 -4.67 4.50
C TRP A 67 6.70 -5.65 3.65
N HIS A 68 6.44 -5.59 2.36
CA HIS A 68 7.11 -6.39 1.34
C HIS A 68 7.56 -5.47 0.23
N ARG A 69 8.80 -5.61 -0.23
CA ARG A 69 9.33 -4.85 -1.35
C ARG A 69 9.50 -5.76 -2.56
N PHE A 70 8.99 -5.30 -3.69
CA PHE A 70 9.23 -5.93 -4.98
C PHE A 70 10.68 -5.77 -5.41
N GLY A 71 11.26 -6.85 -5.94
CA GLY A 71 12.61 -6.86 -6.50
C GLY A 71 13.60 -7.68 -5.66
N SER A 72 14.72 -8.05 -6.25
CA SER A 72 15.78 -8.79 -5.55
C SER A 72 16.62 -7.84 -4.69
N PRO A 73 17.23 -8.30 -3.59
CA PRO A 73 18.21 -7.52 -2.83
C PRO A 73 19.49 -7.18 -3.63
N GLU A 74 19.66 -7.74 -4.82
CA GLU A 74 20.75 -7.43 -5.76
C GLU A 74 20.46 -6.20 -6.64
N MET A 75 19.23 -5.66 -6.57
CA MET A 75 18.84 -4.41 -7.22
C MET A 75 19.14 -3.24 -6.26
N ASP A 76 20.24 -2.55 -6.56
CA ASP A 76 20.87 -1.50 -5.74
C ASP A 76 19.92 -0.35 -5.38
N ASP A 77 20.01 0.12 -4.12
CA ASP A 77 19.20 1.17 -3.50
C ASP A 77 19.81 2.58 -3.76
N SER A 78 20.58 2.72 -4.84
CA SER A 78 21.19 3.99 -5.24
C SER A 78 20.16 4.87 -5.98
N ASP A 79 19.31 5.53 -5.20
CA ASP A 79 18.41 6.57 -5.70
C ASP A 79 19.24 7.74 -6.30
N GLU A 80 19.15 7.94 -7.63
CA GLU A 80 18.85 9.28 -8.19
C GLU A 80 18.38 9.27 -9.67
N ASP A 81 18.68 8.25 -10.49
CA ASP A 81 18.15 8.19 -11.88
C ASP A 81 18.20 6.78 -12.52
N GLY A 82 18.34 5.74 -11.70
CA GLY A 82 18.28 4.33 -12.12
C GLY A 82 16.84 3.83 -12.22
N GLU A 83 16.56 2.88 -13.11
CA GLU A 83 15.20 2.41 -13.40
C GLU A 83 14.42 2.04 -12.14
N SER A 84 13.62 3.00 -11.65
CA SER A 84 12.73 2.81 -10.52
C SER A 84 11.57 1.95 -10.98
N TYR A 85 11.59 0.67 -10.64
CA TYR A 85 10.47 -0.21 -10.91
C TYR A 85 9.35 0.09 -9.92
N PHE A 86 8.13 0.22 -10.42
CA PHE A 86 6.97 0.51 -9.59
C PHE A 86 5.95 -0.61 -9.73
N ILE A 87 5.09 -0.75 -8.73
CA ILE A 87 3.94 -1.65 -8.79
C ILE A 87 2.99 -1.10 -9.86
N SER A 88 2.81 -1.84 -10.95
CA SER A 88 2.02 -1.40 -12.09
C SER A 88 0.56 -1.86 -11.99
N VAL A 89 0.33 -3.06 -11.45
CA VAL A 89 -1.00 -3.64 -11.30
C VAL A 89 -1.11 -4.45 -10.01
N PHE A 90 -2.30 -4.45 -9.43
CA PHE A 90 -2.67 -5.29 -8.32
C PHE A 90 -4.10 -5.80 -8.56
N CYS A 91 -4.41 -6.99 -8.04
CA CYS A 91 -5.72 -7.60 -8.14
C CYS A 91 -5.97 -8.46 -6.91
N TRP A 92 -7.00 -8.11 -6.14
CA TRP A 92 -7.41 -8.92 -5.00
C TRP A 92 -8.28 -10.07 -5.44
N LYS A 93 -8.06 -11.22 -4.83
CA LYS A 93 -9.05 -12.28 -4.86
C LYS A 93 -10.25 -11.84 -3.99
N SER A 94 -11.47 -12.00 -4.51
CA SER A 94 -12.71 -11.70 -3.76
C SER A 94 -12.74 -12.45 -2.43
N ASP A 95 -13.17 -11.75 -1.39
CA ASP A 95 -13.39 -12.26 -0.03
C ASP A 95 -12.22 -13.10 0.51
N SER A 96 -11.00 -12.65 0.19
CA SER A 96 -9.77 -13.36 0.51
C SER A 96 -8.67 -12.36 0.82
N PRO A 97 -7.77 -12.69 1.76
CA PRO A 97 -6.60 -11.87 2.03
C PRO A 97 -5.50 -12.10 0.97
N THR A 98 -5.81 -12.74 -0.16
CA THR A 98 -4.86 -13.02 -1.22
C THR A 98 -4.92 -11.95 -2.31
N MET A 99 -3.76 -11.51 -2.76
CA MET A 99 -3.59 -10.54 -3.84
C MET A 99 -2.55 -11.02 -4.86
N LEU A 100 -2.84 -10.81 -6.13
CA LEU A 100 -1.87 -10.85 -7.23
C LEU A 100 -1.38 -9.44 -7.51
N THR A 101 -0.10 -9.28 -7.79
CA THR A 101 0.48 -7.96 -8.06
C THR A 101 1.68 -8.10 -8.96
N ALA A 102 1.88 -7.12 -9.84
CA ALA A 102 2.99 -7.10 -10.78
C ALA A 102 3.65 -5.74 -10.84
N ASN A 103 4.94 -5.73 -11.17
CA ASN A 103 5.73 -4.52 -11.34
C ASN A 103 6.05 -4.24 -12.83
N SER A 104 6.66 -3.08 -13.08
CA SER A 104 7.06 -2.64 -14.42
C SER A 104 8.13 -3.52 -15.10
N GLN A 105 8.69 -4.53 -14.41
CA GLN A 105 9.66 -5.49 -14.94
C GLN A 105 9.02 -6.84 -15.31
N GLY A 106 7.70 -6.98 -15.17
CA GLY A 106 7.00 -8.22 -15.47
C GLY A 106 7.11 -9.29 -14.39
N MET A 107 7.66 -8.96 -13.21
CA MET A 107 7.60 -9.84 -12.04
C MET A 107 6.16 -9.87 -11.53
N ILE A 108 5.65 -11.07 -11.27
CA ILE A 108 4.30 -11.30 -10.72
C ILE A 108 4.46 -12.06 -9.42
N GLU A 109 3.84 -11.55 -8.35
CA GLU A 109 3.83 -12.20 -7.05
C GLU A 109 2.40 -12.41 -6.52
N VAL A 110 2.23 -13.48 -5.76
CA VAL A 110 1.02 -13.75 -4.99
C VAL A 110 1.34 -13.50 -3.52
N LEU A 111 0.63 -12.58 -2.91
CA LEU A 111 0.77 -12.22 -1.51
C LEU A 111 -0.47 -12.66 -0.74
N VAL A 112 -0.26 -13.21 0.46
CA VAL A 112 -1.32 -13.53 1.40
C VAL A 112 -1.10 -12.65 2.63
N PHE A 113 -2.06 -11.78 2.89
CA PHE A 113 -2.07 -10.95 4.08
C PHE A 113 -2.59 -11.78 5.26
N ALA A 114 -2.02 -11.60 6.45
CA ALA A 114 -2.65 -12.12 7.65
C ALA A 114 -3.91 -11.28 7.94
N ALA A 115 -4.95 -11.94 8.45
CA ALA A 115 -6.21 -11.34 8.90
C ALA A 115 -6.47 -11.77 10.35
#